data_AF-A0A1I0QEB4-F1
#
_entry.id   AF-A0A1I0QEB4-F1
#
_cell.length_a   1.000
_cell.length_b   1.000
_cell.length_c   1.000
_cell.angle_alpha   90.00
_cell.angle_beta   90.00
_cell.angle_gamma   90.00
#
_symmetry.space_group_name_H-M   'P 1'
#
loop_
_entity.id
_entity.type
_entity.pdbx_description
1 polymer ?
#
loop_
_entity_poly.entity_id
_entity_poly.type
_entity_poly.pdbx_seq_one_letter_code
_entity_poly.pdbx_strand_id
1 'polypeptide(L)'
;MLRGRFHATDHRYRPRRACRHVRGPCRRRPAGSREFLAGVGIVGRDAAHQRLHTAGLFAIESLLHEPALFDTVIAISPSLWWNDAGIVRDAPALLRRLPATSRHLFLTSADEENIAPNVAAFDRALRAAKPPGLVWTYVPRPEQRHDTIYRASERAALRWAYPASRAGDDDPAR
;
A
#
# COMPACT_ATOMS: atom_id res chain seq x y z
N MET A 1 15.22 51.92 -15.90
CA MET A 1 14.32 52.21 -17.03
C MET A 1 14.22 50.90 -17.83
N LEU A 2 13.11 50.19 -18.04
CA LEU A 2 11.67 50.43 -17.97
C LEU A 2 10.98 49.29 -17.19
N ARG A 3 9.92 49.63 -16.46
CA ARG A 3 8.99 48.72 -15.77
C ARG A 3 7.91 48.27 -16.76
N GLY A 4 7.68 46.97 -16.88
CA GLY A 4 6.50 46.40 -17.56
C GLY A 4 5.48 45.92 -16.52
N ARG A 5 4.44 46.73 -16.27
CA ARG A 5 3.30 46.40 -15.43
C ARG A 5 2.33 45.52 -16.23
N PHE A 6 2.01 44.34 -15.73
CA PHE A 6 0.83 43.59 -16.16
C PHE A 6 -0.30 43.83 -15.16
N HIS A 7 -1.39 44.38 -15.67
CA HIS A 7 -2.62 44.65 -14.94
C HIS A 7 -3.38 43.35 -14.65
N ALA A 8 -3.67 43.13 -13.37
CA ALA A 8 -4.64 42.14 -12.92
C ALA A 8 -6.06 42.64 -13.22
N THR A 9 -6.83 41.86 -13.97
CA THR A 9 -8.28 42.07 -14.14
C THR A 9 -9.04 41.28 -13.08
N ASP A 10 -9.64 42.05 -12.16
CA ASP A 10 -10.55 41.66 -11.08
C ASP A 10 -11.89 41.14 -11.67
N HIS A 11 -12.07 39.83 -11.77
CA HIS A 11 -13.38 39.23 -12.04
C HIS A 11 -14.07 38.91 -10.72
N ARG A 12 -14.85 39.88 -10.25
CA ARG A 12 -15.76 39.75 -9.12
C ARG A 12 -16.86 38.73 -9.42
N TYR A 13 -16.80 37.59 -8.74
CA TYR A 13 -17.89 36.62 -8.64
C TYR A 13 -18.82 37.02 -7.49
N ARG A 14 -20.10 37.31 -7.77
CA ARG A 14 -21.18 37.37 -6.78
C ARG A 14 -22.47 36.73 -7.30
N PRO A 15 -23.30 36.18 -6.39
CA PRO A 15 -24.10 34.99 -6.64
C PRO A 15 -25.53 35.31 -7.10
N ARG A 16 -26.15 34.40 -7.85
CA ARG A 16 -27.61 34.39 -8.04
C ARG A 16 -28.23 33.29 -7.19
N ARG A 17 -28.97 33.70 -6.15
CA ARG A 17 -29.99 32.88 -5.50
C ARG A 17 -31.19 32.81 -6.44
N ALA A 18 -31.70 31.59 -6.68
CA ALA A 18 -33.08 31.38 -7.08
C ALA A 18 -33.55 30.08 -6.44
N CYS A 19 -34.22 30.19 -5.29
CA CYS A 19 -35.10 29.13 -4.80
C CYS A 19 -36.41 29.23 -5.58
N ARG A 20 -36.90 28.13 -6.15
CA ARG A 20 -38.35 27.92 -6.23
C ARG A 20 -38.72 26.47 -5.96
N HIS A 21 -39.61 26.38 -4.99
CA HIS A 21 -40.28 25.24 -4.37
C HIS A 21 -41.01 24.34 -5.40
N VAL A 22 -40.82 23.02 -5.30
CA VAL A 22 -41.84 22.03 -5.69
C VAL A 22 -41.91 20.98 -4.57
N ARG A 23 -43.08 20.83 -3.95
CA ARG A 23 -43.41 19.82 -2.93
C ARG A 23 -43.98 18.58 -3.61
N GLY A 24 -43.56 17.39 -3.18
CA GLY A 24 -44.18 16.09 -3.51
C GLY A 24 -43.26 14.89 -3.18
N PRO A 25 -43.71 13.85 -2.44
CA PRO A 25 -42.82 12.83 -1.90
C PRO A 25 -42.67 11.63 -2.85
N CYS A 26 -41.45 11.38 -3.33
CA CYS A 26 -41.07 10.10 -3.90
C CYS A 26 -40.08 9.39 -2.96
N ARG A 27 -40.60 8.47 -2.15
CA ARG A 27 -39.79 7.41 -1.55
C ARG A 27 -39.19 6.57 -2.68
N ARG A 28 -37.86 6.54 -2.77
CA ARG A 28 -37.11 5.48 -3.48
C ARG A 28 -35.98 4.98 -2.57
N ARG A 29 -35.81 3.66 -2.66
CA ARG A 29 -35.06 2.72 -1.81
C ARG A 29 -33.62 3.15 -1.51
N PRO A 30 -33.02 2.71 -0.39
CA PRO A 30 -31.58 2.81 -0.21
C PRO A 30 -30.87 2.08 -1.35
N ALA A 31 -29.90 2.78 -1.94
CA ALA A 31 -29.01 2.22 -2.93
C ALA A 31 -28.22 1.07 -2.29
N GLY A 32 -28.19 -0.06 -2.99
CA GLY A 32 -27.58 -1.29 -2.57
C GLY A 32 -26.11 -1.13 -2.17
N SER A 33 -25.73 -2.01 -1.26
CA SER A 33 -24.38 -2.48 -0.99
C SER A 33 -23.45 -2.33 -2.19
N ARG A 34 -22.44 -1.46 -2.05
CA ARG A 34 -21.21 -1.62 -2.82
C ARG A 34 -20.44 -2.78 -2.19
N GLU A 35 -20.75 -3.98 -2.63
CA GLU A 35 -19.73 -5.04 -2.68
C GLU A 35 -18.63 -4.54 -3.62
N PHE A 36 -17.63 -3.89 -3.04
CA PHE A 36 -16.34 -3.75 -3.70
C PHE A 36 -15.55 -5.00 -3.32
N LEU A 37 -15.55 -5.98 -4.22
CA LEU A 37 -14.56 -7.05 -4.19
C LEU A 37 -13.18 -6.38 -4.23
N ALA A 38 -12.49 -6.40 -3.10
CA ALA A 38 -11.11 -5.95 -2.99
C ALA A 38 -10.26 -6.80 -3.95
N GLY A 39 -9.67 -6.14 -4.94
CA GLY A 39 -8.90 -6.75 -6.00
C GLY A 39 -7.64 -7.42 -5.47
N VAL A 40 -7.53 -8.71 -5.77
CA VAL A 40 -6.29 -9.48 -5.69
C VAL A 40 -5.28 -8.87 -6.67
N GLY A 41 -4.14 -8.39 -6.15
CA GLY A 41 -2.99 -7.99 -6.94
C GLY A 41 -2.22 -9.21 -7.47
N ILE A 42 -2.53 -9.58 -8.73
CA ILE A 42 -1.76 -10.35 -9.71
C ILE A 42 -0.85 -11.48 -9.20
N VAL A 43 -1.35 -12.73 -9.32
CA VAL A 43 -0.53 -13.93 -9.52
C VAL A 43 -0.20 -14.02 -11.01
N GLY A 44 1.07 -13.79 -11.36
CA GLY A 44 1.59 -13.99 -12.71
C GLY A 44 2.18 -15.39 -12.85
N ARG A 45 1.41 -16.31 -13.45
CA ARG A 45 1.93 -17.56 -14.00
C ARG A 45 2.50 -17.23 -15.38
N ASP A 46 3.81 -17.08 -15.47
CA ASP A 46 4.67 -17.40 -16.64
C ASP A 46 6.09 -16.85 -16.43
N ALA A 47 7.07 -17.65 -16.85
CA ALA A 47 8.49 -17.44 -16.56
C ALA A 47 9.04 -16.14 -17.19
N ALA A 48 9.47 -15.20 -16.36
CA ALA A 48 10.44 -14.17 -16.72
C ALA A 48 11.25 -13.77 -15.46
N HIS A 49 12.41 -14.39 -15.31
CA HIS A 49 13.44 -14.06 -14.32
C HIS A 49 13.88 -12.60 -14.54
N GLN A 50 13.34 -11.66 -13.76
CA GLN A 50 13.84 -10.28 -13.46
C GLN A 50 12.73 -9.31 -13.02
N ARG A 51 11.44 -9.63 -13.22
CA ARG A 51 10.34 -8.68 -13.00
C ARG A 51 9.83 -8.55 -11.55
N LEU A 52 10.19 -9.46 -10.65
CA LEU A 52 9.70 -9.46 -9.26
C LEU A 52 10.46 -8.47 -8.34
N HIS A 53 11.71 -8.16 -8.69
CA HIS A 53 12.55 -7.21 -7.95
C HIS A 53 11.95 -5.80 -7.82
N THR A 54 11.38 -5.29 -8.92
CA THR A 54 10.75 -3.96 -8.97
C THR A 54 9.35 -4.00 -8.38
N ALA A 55 8.63 -5.12 -8.52
CA ALA A 55 7.30 -5.28 -7.94
C ALA A 55 7.36 -5.16 -6.41
N GLY A 56 8.38 -5.74 -5.76
CA GLY A 56 8.60 -5.59 -4.32
C GLY A 56 8.90 -4.15 -3.89
N LEU A 57 9.72 -3.41 -4.65
CA LEU A 57 9.99 -1.99 -4.37
C LEU A 57 8.71 -1.15 -4.51
N PHE A 58 7.99 -1.30 -5.62
CA PHE A 58 6.73 -0.62 -5.89
C PHE A 58 5.68 -0.89 -4.81
N ALA A 59 5.61 -2.12 -4.30
CA ALA A 59 4.71 -2.48 -3.22
C ALA A 59 5.00 -1.68 -1.93
N ILE A 60 6.28 -1.49 -1.59
CA ILE A 60 6.70 -0.70 -0.43
C ILE A 60 6.48 0.80 -0.66
N GLU A 61 6.78 1.30 -1.86
CA GLU A 61 6.48 2.70 -2.21
C GLU A 61 4.99 2.98 -2.14
N SER A 62 4.15 2.09 -2.66
CA SER A 62 2.70 2.22 -2.59
C SER A 62 2.20 2.25 -1.15
N LEU A 63 2.71 1.37 -0.28
CA LEU A 63 2.38 1.37 1.14
C LEU A 63 2.70 2.71 1.82
N LEU A 64 3.85 3.31 1.49
CA LEU A 64 4.35 4.51 2.17
C LEU A 64 3.80 5.82 1.61
N HIS A 65 3.56 5.89 0.30
CA HIS A 65 3.12 7.10 -0.39
C HIS A 65 1.62 7.13 -0.66
N GLU A 66 1.00 5.99 -0.93
CA GLU A 66 -0.42 5.87 -1.26
C GLU A 66 -1.10 4.77 -0.39
N PRO A 67 -1.05 4.89 0.95
CA PRO A 67 -1.47 3.83 1.89
C PRO A 67 -2.96 3.45 1.78
N ALA A 68 -3.78 4.21 1.07
CA ALA A 68 -5.19 3.92 0.85
C ALA A 68 -5.45 2.88 -0.26
N LEU A 69 -4.43 2.51 -1.04
CA LEU A 69 -4.60 1.59 -2.18
C LEU A 69 -4.72 0.12 -1.76
N PHE A 70 -4.02 -0.27 -0.68
CA PHE A 70 -3.93 -1.66 -0.26
C PHE A 70 -3.94 -1.80 1.26
N ASP A 71 -4.76 -2.70 1.77
CA ASP A 71 -4.78 -3.08 3.19
C ASP A 71 -3.71 -4.13 3.52
N THR A 72 -3.33 -4.95 2.54
CA THR A 72 -2.35 -6.02 2.71
C THR A 72 -1.30 -5.97 1.61
N VAL A 73 -0.03 -5.94 2.02
CA VAL A 73 1.14 -5.84 1.14
C VAL A 73 2.07 -7.03 1.38
N ILE A 74 2.51 -7.67 0.31
CA ILE A 74 3.53 -8.72 0.34
C ILE A 74 4.72 -8.22 -0.48
N ALA A 75 5.89 -8.10 0.13
CA ALA A 75 7.13 -7.76 -0.57
C ALA A 75 8.17 -8.87 -0.38
N ILE A 76 8.51 -9.53 -1.48
CA ILE A 76 9.49 -10.62 -1.54
C ILE A 76 10.75 -10.08 -2.25
N SER A 77 11.89 -10.11 -1.54
CA SER A 77 13.17 -9.51 -1.95
C SER A 77 13.02 -8.14 -2.63
N PRO A 78 12.38 -7.16 -1.97
CA PRO A 78 12.17 -5.84 -2.55
C PRO A 78 13.50 -5.10 -2.74
N SER A 79 13.68 -4.44 -3.89
CA SER A 79 14.91 -3.73 -4.24
C SER A 79 15.07 -2.39 -3.51
N LEU A 80 15.02 -2.40 -2.18
CA LEU A 80 15.07 -1.20 -1.34
C LEU A 80 16.44 -0.49 -1.37
N TRP A 81 17.46 -1.12 -1.95
CA TRP A 81 18.77 -0.52 -2.20
C TRP A 81 18.74 0.53 -3.32
N TRP A 82 17.70 0.51 -4.16
CA TRP A 82 17.60 1.42 -5.30
C TRP A 82 17.65 2.89 -4.87
N ASN A 83 18.24 3.73 -5.72
CA ASN A 83 18.44 5.17 -5.45
C ASN A 83 19.17 5.43 -4.11
N ASP A 84 20.30 4.74 -3.92
CA ASP A 84 21.15 4.80 -2.72
C ASP A 84 20.39 4.49 -1.41
N ALA A 85 19.47 3.54 -1.48
CA ALA A 85 18.54 3.21 -0.40
C ALA A 85 17.60 4.36 0.01
N GLY A 86 17.17 5.18 -0.95
CA GLY A 86 16.33 6.35 -0.71
C GLY A 86 15.09 6.07 0.14
N ILE A 87 14.34 5.03 -0.19
CA ILE A 87 13.13 4.66 0.57
C ILE A 87 13.44 4.26 2.01
N VAL A 88 14.59 3.63 2.28
CA VAL A 88 15.02 3.26 3.63
C VAL A 88 15.40 4.49 4.43
N ARG A 89 16.10 5.45 3.81
CA ARG A 89 16.47 6.74 4.45
C ARG A 89 15.24 7.56 4.81
N ASP A 90 14.23 7.56 3.94
CA ASP A 90 13.01 8.35 4.11
C ASP A 90 11.96 7.64 4.98
N ALA A 91 12.11 6.33 5.20
CA ALA A 91 11.18 5.50 5.96
C ALA A 91 10.78 6.10 7.32
N PRO A 92 11.69 6.61 8.17
CA PRO A 92 11.28 7.19 9.45
C PRO A 92 10.25 8.32 9.31
N ALA A 93 10.38 9.17 8.29
CA ALA A 93 9.44 10.27 8.03
C ALA A 93 8.13 9.78 7.40
N LEU A 94 8.21 8.85 6.45
CA LEU A 94 7.04 8.28 5.77
C LEU A 94 6.19 7.45 6.74
N LEU A 95 6.82 6.62 7.58
CA LEU A 95 6.16 5.76 8.56
C LEU A 95 5.38 6.56 9.62
N ARG A 96 5.88 7.74 10.03
CA ARG A 96 5.15 8.65 10.94
C ARG A 96 3.89 9.26 10.31
N ARG A 97 3.83 9.30 8.97
CA ARG A 97 2.69 9.85 8.21
C ARG A 97 1.67 8.77 7.83
N LEU A 98 1.95 7.50 8.12
CA LEU A 98 1.01 6.44 7.84
C LEU A 98 -0.29 6.67 8.64
N PRO A 99 -1.46 6.55 7.98
CA PRO A 99 -2.73 6.66 8.68
C PRO A 99 -2.93 5.46 9.62
N ALA A 100 -3.58 5.69 10.75
CA ALA A 100 -3.79 4.68 11.79
C ALA A 100 -4.84 3.59 11.43
N THR A 101 -5.14 3.39 10.14
CA THR A 101 -6.03 2.31 9.69
C THR A 101 -5.27 0.99 9.59
N SER A 102 -5.98 -0.12 9.82
CA SER A 102 -5.40 -1.46 9.84
C SER A 102 -4.72 -1.79 8.52
N ARG A 103 -3.45 -2.21 8.58
CA ARG A 103 -2.67 -2.66 7.43
C ARG A 103 -1.78 -3.84 7.81
N HIS A 104 -1.51 -4.68 6.82
CA HIS A 104 -0.71 -5.87 6.94
C HIS A 104 0.48 -5.81 5.97
N LEU A 105 1.69 -6.06 6.45
CA LEU A 105 2.89 -6.13 5.62
C LEU A 105 3.66 -7.44 5.87
N PHE A 106 3.81 -8.25 4.82
CA PHE A 106 4.74 -9.38 4.81
C PHE A 106 6.04 -8.98 4.10
N LEU A 107 7.17 -9.12 4.78
CA LEU A 107 8.51 -8.92 4.23
C LEU A 107 9.31 -10.21 4.24
N THR A 108 10.09 -10.44 3.18
CA THR A 108 11.11 -11.48 3.14
C THR A 108 12.24 -11.06 2.20
N SER A 109 13.45 -11.58 2.42
CA SER A 109 14.61 -11.41 1.54
C SER A 109 15.43 -12.69 1.50
N ALA A 110 16.18 -12.89 0.43
CA ALA A 110 17.05 -14.06 0.26
C ALA A 110 18.46 -13.73 0.80
N ASP A 111 19.48 -14.43 0.31
CA ASP A 111 20.90 -14.21 0.62
C ASP A 111 21.53 -13.05 -0.18
N GLU A 112 20.76 -12.13 -0.76
CA GLU A 112 21.34 -11.13 -1.66
C GLU A 112 22.06 -10.01 -0.90
N GLU A 113 23.34 -9.81 -1.22
CA GLU A 113 24.23 -8.84 -0.55
C GLU A 113 23.71 -7.40 -0.60
N ASN A 114 23.01 -7.02 -1.67
CA ASN A 114 22.45 -5.68 -1.83
C ASN A 114 21.00 -5.56 -1.35
N ILE A 115 20.21 -6.64 -1.27
CA ILE A 115 18.80 -6.58 -0.86
C ILE A 115 18.65 -6.81 0.64
N ALA A 116 19.18 -7.92 1.16
CA ALA A 116 18.92 -8.34 2.53
C ALA A 116 19.29 -7.29 3.60
N PRO A 117 20.44 -6.58 3.50
CA PRO A 117 20.77 -5.53 4.47
C PRO A 117 19.77 -4.36 4.46
N ASN A 118 19.24 -4.01 3.29
CA ASN A 118 18.29 -2.90 3.12
C ASN A 118 16.88 -3.28 3.61
N VAL A 119 16.45 -4.53 3.38
CA VAL A 119 15.19 -5.05 3.96
C VAL A 119 15.29 -5.12 5.48
N ALA A 120 16.41 -5.59 6.02
CA ALA A 120 16.66 -5.59 7.46
C ALA A 120 16.71 -4.17 8.04
N ALA A 121 17.28 -3.19 7.33
CA ALA A 121 17.27 -1.79 7.73
C ALA A 121 15.86 -1.20 7.76
N PHE A 122 15.05 -1.53 6.77
CA PHE A 122 13.65 -1.13 6.73
C PHE A 122 12.83 -1.76 7.89
N ASP A 123 13.03 -3.05 8.20
CA ASP A 123 12.42 -3.68 9.39
C ASP A 123 12.83 -2.99 10.69
N ARG A 124 14.10 -2.58 10.83
CA ARG A 124 14.54 -1.76 11.99
C ARG A 124 13.81 -0.42 12.05
N ALA A 125 13.60 0.24 10.92
CA ALA A 125 12.83 1.49 10.86
C ALA A 125 11.36 1.28 11.28
N LEU A 126 10.73 0.18 10.83
CA LEU A 126 9.38 -0.21 11.26
C LEU A 126 9.32 -0.43 12.78
N ARG A 127 10.27 -1.18 13.35
CA ARG A 127 10.35 -1.44 14.79
C ARG A 127 10.56 -0.17 15.62
N ALA A 128 11.35 0.77 15.10
CA ALA A 128 11.60 2.04 15.76
C ALA A 128 10.38 2.97 15.70
N ALA A 129 9.69 3.03 14.56
CA ALA A 129 8.54 3.91 14.35
C ALA A 129 7.25 3.40 15.01
N LYS A 130 7.06 2.06 15.06
CA LYS A 130 5.83 1.38 15.51
C LYS A 130 4.56 2.04 14.97
N PRO A 131 4.36 2.09 13.63
CA PRO A 131 3.24 2.81 13.05
C PRO A 131 1.91 2.25 13.56
N PRO A 132 1.00 3.08 14.08
CA PRO A 132 -0.28 2.60 14.59
C PRO A 132 -1.08 1.96 13.46
N GLY A 133 -1.71 0.82 13.75
CA GLY A 133 -2.50 0.08 12.75
C GLY A 133 -1.68 -0.77 11.78
N LEU A 134 -0.35 -0.70 11.77
CA LEU A 134 0.47 -1.58 10.92
C LEU A 134 0.87 -2.85 11.69
N VAL A 135 0.38 -3.99 11.19
CA VAL A 135 0.85 -5.33 11.59
C VAL A 135 1.81 -5.83 10.52
N TRP A 136 3.02 -6.21 10.90
CA TRP A 136 3.98 -6.72 9.93
C TRP A 136 4.77 -7.91 10.45
N THR A 137 5.36 -8.65 9.51
CA THR A 137 6.37 -9.67 9.77
C THR A 137 7.52 -9.54 8.80
N TYR A 138 8.74 -9.84 9.26
CA TYR A 138 9.90 -9.99 8.40
C TYR A 138 10.51 -11.38 8.60
N VAL A 139 10.56 -12.16 7.52
CA VAL A 139 11.05 -13.53 7.50
C VAL A 139 12.27 -13.60 6.57
N PRO A 140 13.51 -13.44 7.06
CA PRO A 140 14.70 -13.63 6.22
C PRO A 140 14.83 -15.10 5.79
N ARG A 141 15.34 -15.30 4.57
CA ARG A 141 15.51 -16.62 3.92
C ARG A 141 16.94 -16.76 3.36
N PRO A 142 17.99 -16.70 4.19
CA PRO A 142 19.38 -16.79 3.72
C PRO A 142 19.72 -18.15 3.07
N GLU A 143 18.84 -19.15 3.22
CA GLU A 143 18.93 -20.43 2.53
C GLU A 143 18.40 -20.38 1.08
N GLN A 144 17.77 -19.28 0.69
CA GLN A 144 17.22 -19.08 -0.65
C GLN A 144 18.10 -18.13 -1.44
N ARG A 145 18.01 -18.25 -2.76
CA ARG A 145 18.56 -17.29 -3.72
C ARG A 145 17.46 -16.40 -4.28
N HIS A 146 17.85 -15.32 -4.95
CA HIS A 146 16.88 -14.42 -5.56
C HIS A 146 15.90 -15.11 -6.53
N ASP A 147 16.38 -16.06 -7.34
CA ASP A 147 15.56 -16.81 -8.30
C ASP A 147 14.62 -17.83 -7.64
N THR A 148 14.92 -18.28 -6.42
CA THR A 148 14.15 -19.34 -5.74
C THR A 148 13.21 -18.83 -4.66
N ILE A 149 13.48 -17.65 -4.09
CA ILE A 149 12.76 -17.16 -2.91
C ILE A 149 11.26 -16.96 -3.14
N TYR A 150 10.84 -16.54 -4.34
CA TYR A 150 9.43 -16.35 -4.64
C TYR A 150 8.64 -17.65 -4.46
N ARG A 151 9.07 -18.71 -5.13
CA ARG A 151 8.44 -20.04 -5.02
C ARG A 151 8.53 -20.59 -3.60
N ALA A 152 9.63 -20.34 -2.90
CA ALA A 152 9.81 -20.77 -1.52
C ALA A 152 8.88 -20.04 -0.53
N SER A 153 8.53 -18.79 -0.80
CA SER A 153 7.87 -17.90 0.16
C SER A 153 6.40 -17.61 -0.15
N GLU A 154 5.98 -17.65 -1.42
CA GLU A 154 4.63 -17.29 -1.88
C GLU A 154 3.53 -17.93 -1.03
N ARG A 155 3.58 -19.26 -0.89
CA ARG A 155 2.59 -20.02 -0.13
C ARG A 155 2.53 -19.64 1.36
N ALA A 156 3.67 -19.28 1.97
CA ALA A 156 3.71 -18.84 3.36
C ALA A 156 3.22 -17.39 3.50
N ALA A 157 3.63 -16.52 2.58
CA ALA A 157 3.21 -15.11 2.53
C ALA A 157 1.70 -14.98 2.35
N LEU A 158 1.11 -15.74 1.42
CA LEU A 158 -0.35 -15.72 1.19
C LEU A 158 -1.14 -16.21 2.41
N ARG A 159 -0.69 -17.26 3.10
CA ARG A 159 -1.35 -17.72 4.33
C ARG A 159 -1.26 -16.72 5.48
N TRP A 160 -0.15 -15.98 5.56
CA TRP A 160 0.02 -14.94 6.57
C TRP A 160 -0.85 -13.72 6.25
N ALA A 161 -0.90 -13.33 4.97
CA ALA A 161 -1.67 -12.19 4.46
C ALA A 161 -3.18 -12.42 4.52
N TYR A 162 -3.61 -13.66 4.26
CA TYR A 162 -5.00 -14.09 4.25
C TYR A 162 -5.13 -15.35 5.10
N PRO A 163 -5.08 -15.23 6.43
CA PRO A 163 -5.42 -16.35 7.28
C PRO A 163 -6.83 -16.78 6.93
N ALA A 164 -7.09 -18.10 6.89
CA ALA A 164 -8.46 -18.57 6.85
C ALA A 164 -9.20 -17.87 8.00
N SER A 165 -10.34 -17.23 7.70
CA SER A 165 -11.22 -16.74 8.75
C SER A 165 -11.37 -17.87 9.75
N ARG A 166 -11.29 -17.55 11.06
CA ARG A 166 -11.71 -18.54 12.06
C ARG A 166 -13.12 -18.93 11.63
N ALA A 167 -13.29 -20.17 11.17
CA ALA A 167 -14.59 -20.69 10.78
C ALA A 167 -15.54 -20.43 11.96
N GLY A 168 -16.38 -19.40 11.87
CA GLY A 168 -17.13 -18.88 13.02
C GLY A 168 -17.68 -17.46 12.86
N ASP A 169 -17.01 -16.55 12.15
CA ASP A 169 -17.44 -15.13 12.14
C ASP A 169 -18.33 -14.71 10.96
N ASP A 170 -18.55 -15.59 9.97
CA ASP A 170 -19.32 -15.30 8.75
C ASP A 170 -20.58 -16.20 8.56
N ASP A 171 -21.11 -16.84 9.62
CA ASP A 171 -22.40 -17.54 9.54
C ASP A 171 -23.56 -16.63 9.99
N PRO A 172 -24.38 -16.07 9.07
CA PRO A 172 -25.53 -15.24 9.43
C PRO A 172 -26.74 -16.04 9.95
N ALA A 173 -26.61 -17.36 10.19
CA ALA A 173 -27.74 -18.24 10.48
C ALA A 173 -27.72 -18.92 11.87
N ARG A 174 -27.15 -18.29 12.91
CA ARG A 174 -27.23 -18.82 14.29
C ARG A 174 -27.73 -17.81 15.32
#